data_AF-A0A9E5ISE9-F1
#
_entry.id   AF-A0A9E5ISE9-F1
#
_cell.length_a   1.000
_cell.length_b   1.000
_cell.length_c   1.000
_cell.angle_alpha   90.00
_cell.angle_beta   90.00
_cell.angle_gamma   90.00
#
_symmetry.space_group_name_H-M   'P 1'
#
loop_
_entity.id
_entity.type
_entity.pdbx_description
1 polymer ?
#
loop_
_entity_poly.entity_id
_entity_poly.type
_entity_poly.pdbx_seq_one_letter_code
_entity_poly.pdbx_strand_id
1 'polypeptide(L)'
;MIGCPGRFHEISITTADLVASIDFYRNLGFSVGETLPVWPHPYAVVGDGQIFLGLHQYKFPSPSITCVADRIDVARRSLREAGALFAFDIDEPGRFNEFGFRDPGGTMLTVLERVTHGDIAPHPSHCGTFVGFDLPTSDFAASENFWGAARSAGGLPVIWHDSAIDPSCRLVFSGRSPATHIAPEGTRLVVRSGDDRS
;
A
#
# COMPACT_ATOMS: atom_id res chain seq x y z
N MET A 1 -12.05 -0.32 -15.87
CA MET A 1 -10.90 -0.05 -14.96
C MET A 1 -11.01 -1.04 -13.82
N ILE A 2 -9.91 -1.65 -13.41
CA ILE A 2 -9.92 -2.75 -12.44
C ILE A 2 -9.63 -2.18 -11.05
N GLY A 3 -8.52 -1.43 -10.88
CA GLY A 3 -8.19 -0.68 -9.66
C GLY A 3 -8.30 -1.50 -8.35
N CYS A 4 -8.26 -0.83 -7.21
CA CYS A 4 -8.58 -1.46 -5.93
C CYS A 4 -10.05 -1.19 -5.56
N PRO A 5 -10.94 -2.19 -5.51
CA PRO A 5 -12.35 -1.94 -5.19
C PRO A 5 -12.50 -1.73 -3.69
N GLY A 6 -12.79 -0.49 -3.30
CA GLY A 6 -13.02 -0.13 -1.90
C GLY A 6 -12.22 1.09 -1.48
N ARG A 7 -12.13 1.28 -0.16
CA ARG A 7 -11.34 2.35 0.44
C ARG A 7 -9.93 1.84 0.70
N PHE A 8 -8.92 2.63 0.40
CA PHE A 8 -7.55 2.39 0.79
C PHE A 8 -7.49 2.14 2.31
N HIS A 9 -6.79 1.09 2.71
CA HIS A 9 -6.61 0.72 4.10
C HIS A 9 -5.16 0.91 4.52
N GLU A 10 -4.24 0.26 3.82
CA GLU A 10 -2.80 0.35 4.08
C GLU A 10 -1.99 -0.11 2.86
N ILE A 11 -0.68 0.16 2.87
CA ILE A 11 0.28 -0.63 2.11
C ILE A 11 0.82 -1.70 3.06
N SER A 12 0.48 -2.96 2.81
CA SER A 12 0.95 -4.08 3.63
C SER A 12 2.36 -4.47 3.20
N ILE A 13 3.29 -4.56 4.15
CA ILE A 13 4.71 -4.82 3.95
C ILE A 13 5.16 -6.00 4.83
N THR A 14 5.85 -6.96 4.23
CA THR A 14 6.56 -8.02 4.96
C THR A 14 7.80 -7.43 5.64
N THR A 15 7.99 -7.69 6.93
CA THR A 15 9.23 -7.39 7.66
C THR A 15 9.76 -8.62 8.39
N ALA A 16 11.08 -8.76 8.49
CA ALA A 16 11.72 -9.79 9.30
C ALA A 16 11.87 -9.38 10.77
N ASP A 17 11.92 -8.08 11.05
CA ASP A 17 12.09 -7.50 12.38
C ASP A 17 11.07 -6.37 12.56
N LEU A 18 9.95 -6.72 13.18
CA LEU A 18 8.84 -5.80 13.39
C LEU A 18 9.22 -4.62 14.28
N VAL A 19 10.06 -4.85 15.29
CA VAL A 19 10.48 -3.80 16.23
C VAL A 19 11.36 -2.78 15.52
N ALA A 20 12.36 -3.24 14.76
CA ALA A 20 13.24 -2.35 14.02
C ALA A 20 12.47 -1.52 12.97
N SER A 21 11.52 -2.14 12.25
CA SER A 21 10.67 -1.40 11.31
C SER A 21 9.83 -0.34 12.02
N ILE A 22 9.16 -0.67 13.13
CA ILE A 22 8.37 0.31 13.90
C ILE A 22 9.24 1.49 14.36
N ASP A 23 10.41 1.21 14.92
CA ASP A 23 11.32 2.25 15.43
C ASP A 23 11.83 3.15 14.31
N PHE A 24 12.11 2.60 13.13
CA PHE A 24 12.46 3.39 11.95
C PHE A 24 11.37 4.40 11.59
N TYR A 25 10.11 3.97 11.45
CA TYR A 25 9.02 4.86 11.08
C TYR A 25 8.70 5.87 12.19
N ARG A 26 8.77 5.48 13.46
CA ARG A 26 8.65 6.40 14.60
C ARG A 26 9.71 7.50 14.57
N ASN A 27 10.96 7.17 14.25
CA ASN A 27 12.04 8.17 14.12
C ASN A 27 11.80 9.15 12.96
N LEU A 28 11.03 8.76 11.96
CA LEU A 28 10.54 9.63 10.89
C LEU A 28 9.26 10.41 11.26
N GLY A 29 8.73 10.24 12.47
CA GLY A 29 7.55 10.94 12.96
C GLY A 29 6.22 10.26 12.66
N PHE A 30 6.22 9.00 12.21
CA PHE A 30 4.98 8.21 12.07
C PHE A 30 4.47 7.76 13.44
N SER A 31 3.16 7.77 13.60
CA SER A 31 2.46 7.23 14.77
C SER A 31 2.20 5.75 14.60
N VAL A 32 2.26 4.98 15.69
CA VAL A 32 1.85 3.58 15.71
C VAL A 32 0.38 3.50 16.09
N GLY A 33 -0.40 2.77 15.31
CA GLY A 33 -1.82 2.55 15.55
C GLY A 33 -2.12 1.30 16.37
N GLU A 34 -3.36 1.22 16.84
CA GLU A 34 -3.90 0.01 17.46
C GLU A 34 -4.37 -0.98 16.39
N THR A 35 -3.86 -2.22 16.46
CA THR A 35 -4.26 -3.32 15.58
C THR A 35 -5.39 -4.15 16.18
N LEU A 36 -6.25 -4.71 15.33
CA LEU A 36 -7.27 -5.67 15.73
C LEU A 36 -6.71 -7.10 15.73
N PRO A 37 -7.27 -8.07 16.48
CA PRO A 37 -6.81 -9.45 16.47
C PRO A 37 -7.32 -10.22 15.24
N VAL A 38 -6.95 -9.76 14.04
CA VAL A 38 -7.37 -10.34 12.74
C VAL A 38 -6.39 -11.41 12.27
N TRP A 39 -5.10 -11.11 12.31
CA TRP A 39 -4.06 -11.99 11.81
C TRP A 39 -3.44 -12.84 12.92
N PRO A 40 -3.04 -14.09 12.62
CA PRO A 40 -2.41 -14.98 13.61
C PRO A 40 -0.92 -14.67 13.82
N HIS A 41 -0.30 -13.87 12.95
CA HIS A 41 1.10 -13.45 13.04
C HIS A 41 1.25 -12.07 13.67
N PRO A 42 2.42 -11.74 14.25
CA PRO A 42 2.71 -10.41 14.73
C PRO A 42 2.65 -9.38 13.60
N TYR A 43 1.96 -8.28 13.85
CA TYR A 43 1.91 -7.16 12.94
C TYR A 43 1.65 -5.85 13.70
N ALA A 44 1.96 -4.73 13.06
CA ALA A 44 1.67 -3.40 13.54
C ALA A 44 1.22 -2.53 12.37
N VAL A 45 0.59 -1.40 12.67
CA VAL A 45 0.34 -0.35 11.67
C VAL A 45 1.06 0.92 12.09
N VAL A 46 1.66 1.60 11.12
CA VAL A 46 2.22 2.95 11.30
C VAL A 46 1.61 3.91 10.28
N GLY A 47 1.44 5.17 10.65
CA GLY A 47 0.90 6.18 9.75
C GLY A 47 1.20 7.61 10.16
N ASP A 48 1.14 8.51 9.19
CA ASP A 48 1.37 9.96 9.39
C ASP A 48 0.11 10.81 9.14
N GLY A 49 -1.04 10.15 9.00
CA GLY A 49 -2.32 10.76 8.65
C GLY A 49 -2.55 10.95 7.15
N GLN A 50 -1.55 10.74 6.30
CA GLN A 50 -1.67 10.76 4.84
C GLN A 50 -1.51 9.35 4.24
N ILE A 51 -0.64 8.54 4.83
CA ILE A 51 -0.40 7.15 4.42
C ILE A 51 -0.35 6.23 5.65
N PHE A 52 -0.78 4.98 5.45
CA PHE A 52 -0.76 3.91 6.46
C PHE A 52 0.00 2.71 5.92
N LEU A 53 0.89 2.14 6.74
CA LEU A 53 1.71 0.99 6.41
C LEU A 53 1.45 -0.12 7.42
N GLY A 54 0.98 -1.27 6.93
CA GLY A 54 0.83 -2.50 7.72
C GLY A 54 2.15 -3.25 7.71
N LEU A 55 2.83 -3.34 8.85
CA LEU A 55 4.10 -4.04 9.01
C LEU A 55 3.81 -5.44 9.54
N HIS A 56 4.00 -6.46 8.71
CA HIS A 56 3.66 -7.85 9.06
C HIS A 56 4.92 -8.71 9.14
N GLN A 57 5.08 -9.41 10.27
CA GLN A 57 6.14 -10.41 10.44
C GLN A 57 5.73 -11.77 9.85
N TYR A 58 5.33 -11.74 8.58
CA TYR A 58 4.84 -12.88 7.80
C TYR A 58 5.16 -12.65 6.31
N LYS A 59 5.49 -13.72 5.58
CA LYS A 59 5.92 -13.63 4.18
C LYS A 59 4.73 -13.71 3.23
N PHE A 60 4.57 -12.69 2.39
CA PHE A 60 3.63 -12.65 1.28
C PHE A 60 4.23 -11.84 0.12
N PRO A 61 3.56 -11.76 -1.04
CA PRO A 61 3.95 -10.82 -2.10
C PRO A 61 3.88 -9.36 -1.60
N SER A 62 5.01 -8.86 -1.14
CA SER A 62 5.18 -7.53 -0.53
C SER A 62 5.93 -6.59 -1.47
N PRO A 63 5.59 -5.28 -1.52
CA PRO A 63 4.43 -4.67 -0.85
C PRO A 63 3.10 -5.06 -1.53
N SER A 64 1.99 -4.95 -0.79
CA SER A 64 0.63 -5.08 -1.31
C SER A 64 -0.17 -3.79 -1.04
N ILE A 65 -0.92 -3.31 -2.04
CA ILE A 65 -1.91 -2.25 -1.84
C ILE A 65 -3.18 -2.90 -1.29
N THR A 66 -3.52 -2.58 -0.05
CA THR A 66 -4.61 -3.23 0.66
C THR A 66 -5.80 -2.28 0.80
N CYS A 67 -6.98 -2.73 0.40
CA CYS A 67 -8.23 -1.98 0.51
C CYS A 67 -9.29 -2.77 1.27
N VAL A 68 -10.26 -2.04 1.82
CA VAL A 68 -11.43 -2.64 2.47
C VAL A 68 -12.67 -2.38 1.62
N ALA A 69 -13.41 -3.45 1.36
CA ALA A 69 -14.68 -3.41 0.64
C ALA A 69 -15.83 -3.81 1.58
N ASP A 70 -16.74 -2.87 1.87
CA ASP A 70 -17.92 -3.11 2.72
C ASP A 70 -18.80 -4.26 2.22
N ARG A 71 -18.73 -4.57 0.92
CA ARG A 71 -19.41 -5.68 0.26
C ARG A 71 -18.40 -6.48 -0.56
N ILE A 72 -17.52 -7.21 0.10
CA ILE A 72 -16.42 -7.95 -0.54
C ILE A 72 -16.90 -8.89 -1.66
N ASP A 73 -18.05 -9.56 -1.52
CA ASP A 73 -18.59 -10.44 -2.57
C ASP A 73 -18.98 -9.70 -3.85
N VAL A 74 -19.45 -8.46 -3.71
CA VAL A 74 -19.77 -7.60 -4.85
C VAL A 74 -18.47 -7.17 -5.52
N ALA A 75 -17.48 -6.72 -4.76
CA ALA A 75 -16.15 -6.37 -5.29
C ALA A 75 -15.50 -7.54 -6.03
N ARG A 76 -15.53 -8.73 -5.42
CA ARG A 76 -15.03 -9.99 -5.98
C ARG A 76 -15.68 -10.31 -7.32
N ARG A 77 -17.01 -10.24 -7.41
CA ARG A 77 -17.76 -10.51 -8.64
C ARG A 77 -17.45 -9.48 -9.72
N SER A 78 -17.51 -8.19 -9.40
CA SER A 78 -17.24 -7.11 -10.35
C SER A 78 -15.84 -7.21 -10.96
N LEU A 79 -14.84 -7.56 -10.16
CA LEU A 79 -13.48 -7.75 -10.67
C LEU A 79 -13.35 -8.97 -11.58
N ARG A 80 -14.01 -10.09 -11.25
CA ARG A 80 -14.05 -11.26 -12.15
C ARG A 80 -14.72 -10.93 -13.48
N GLU A 81 -15.84 -10.22 -13.45
CA GLU A 81 -16.55 -9.76 -14.65
C GLU A 81 -15.70 -8.78 -15.48
N ALA A 82 -14.86 -7.98 -14.81
CA ALA A 82 -13.86 -7.12 -15.46
C ALA A 82 -12.61 -7.87 -15.95
N GLY A 83 -12.54 -9.20 -15.78
CA GLY A 83 -11.45 -10.04 -16.27
C GLY A 83 -10.23 -10.14 -15.35
N ALA A 84 -10.33 -9.70 -14.09
CA ALA A 84 -9.24 -9.82 -13.13
C ALA A 84 -8.93 -11.30 -12.83
N LEU A 85 -7.64 -11.65 -12.85
CA LEU A 85 -7.15 -12.96 -12.43
C LEU A 85 -6.71 -12.89 -10.97
N PHE A 86 -7.36 -13.67 -10.12
CA PHE A 86 -7.03 -13.71 -8.69
C PHE A 86 -5.79 -14.58 -8.45
N ALA A 87 -4.81 -14.00 -7.75
CA ALA A 87 -3.66 -14.71 -7.25
C ALA A 87 -4.02 -15.59 -6.04
N PHE A 88 -5.03 -15.20 -5.28
CA PHE A 88 -5.66 -16.00 -4.21
C PHE A 88 -7.09 -15.50 -3.96
N ASP A 89 -7.94 -16.36 -3.39
CA ASP A 89 -9.31 -16.04 -2.98
C ASP A 89 -9.68 -16.89 -1.76
N ILE A 90 -9.87 -16.24 -0.61
CA ILE A 90 -10.16 -16.87 0.69
C ILE A 90 -11.56 -16.41 1.11
N ASP A 91 -12.50 -17.36 1.17
CA ASP A 91 -13.90 -17.15 1.55
C ASP A 91 -14.43 -18.30 2.43
N GLU A 92 -13.55 -18.84 3.27
CA GLU A 92 -13.83 -20.01 4.10
C GLU A 92 -14.40 -19.60 5.47
N PRO A 93 -15.40 -20.31 6.02
CA PRO A 93 -15.92 -20.02 7.35
C PRO A 93 -14.82 -20.02 8.43
N GLY A 94 -14.82 -18.98 9.26
CA GLY A 94 -13.85 -18.84 10.36
C GLY A 94 -12.48 -18.29 9.93
N ARG A 95 -12.27 -18.02 8.64
CA ARG A 95 -11.12 -17.26 8.15
C ARG A 95 -11.53 -15.84 7.80
N PHE A 96 -10.57 -14.94 7.85
CA PHE A 96 -10.77 -13.57 7.38
C PHE A 96 -10.96 -13.59 5.87
N ASN A 97 -12.06 -13.03 5.39
CA ASN A 97 -12.41 -13.04 3.98
C ASN A 97 -11.56 -12.01 3.23
N GLU A 98 -10.78 -12.50 2.27
CA GLU A 98 -9.86 -11.71 1.48
C GLU A 98 -9.62 -12.33 0.11
N PHE A 99 -9.26 -11.50 -0.85
CA PHE A 99 -8.76 -11.98 -2.13
C PHE A 99 -7.73 -11.00 -2.68
N GLY A 100 -6.89 -11.46 -3.60
CA GLY A 100 -5.85 -10.63 -4.18
C GLY A 100 -5.59 -10.92 -5.64
N PHE A 101 -5.08 -9.91 -6.33
CA PHE A 101 -4.78 -9.91 -7.76
C PHE A 101 -3.63 -8.95 -8.02
N ARG A 102 -3.10 -8.96 -9.23
CA ARG A 102 -1.96 -8.11 -9.59
C ARG A 102 -2.36 -7.02 -10.56
N ASP A 103 -1.69 -5.87 -10.42
CA ASP A 103 -1.66 -4.87 -11.47
C ASP A 103 -0.75 -5.31 -12.63
N PRO A 104 -0.72 -4.58 -13.76
CA PRO A 104 0.14 -4.92 -14.90
C PRO A 104 1.64 -4.93 -14.58
N GLY A 105 2.08 -4.11 -13.62
CA GLY A 105 3.47 -4.11 -13.12
C GLY A 105 3.78 -5.28 -12.18
N GLY A 106 2.79 -6.12 -11.88
CA GLY A 106 2.91 -7.27 -10.99
C GLY A 106 2.75 -6.93 -9.51
N THR A 107 2.46 -5.68 -9.16
CA THR A 107 2.21 -5.24 -7.77
C THR A 107 0.96 -5.93 -7.25
N MET A 108 1.01 -6.44 -6.01
CA MET A 108 -0.15 -7.08 -5.40
C MET A 108 -1.18 -6.03 -4.97
N LEU A 109 -2.44 -6.32 -5.23
CA LEU A 109 -3.59 -5.68 -4.60
C LEU A 109 -4.31 -6.72 -3.75
N THR A 110 -4.68 -6.35 -2.53
CA THR A 110 -5.44 -7.18 -1.60
C THR A 110 -6.72 -6.47 -1.19
N VAL A 111 -7.84 -7.19 -1.22
CA VAL A 111 -9.15 -6.67 -0.79
C VAL A 111 -9.60 -7.45 0.43
N LEU A 112 -9.91 -6.73 1.49
CA LEU A 112 -10.31 -7.23 2.79
C LEU A 112 -11.79 -6.96 3.05
N GLU A 113 -12.45 -7.86 3.80
CA GLU A 113 -13.86 -7.70 4.16
C GLU A 113 -14.11 -6.60 5.21
N ARG A 114 -13.08 -6.24 6.01
CA ARG A 114 -13.16 -5.19 7.02
C ARG A 114 -11.76 -4.65 7.36
N VAL A 115 -11.72 -3.54 8.10
CA VAL A 115 -10.47 -2.96 8.60
C VAL A 115 -9.74 -3.88 9.58
N THR A 116 -8.41 -3.79 9.62
CA THR A 116 -7.55 -4.58 10.53
C THR A 116 -6.90 -3.75 11.63
N HIS A 117 -7.06 -2.43 11.59
CA HIS A 117 -6.59 -1.51 12.62
C HIS A 117 -7.57 -0.37 12.81
N GLY A 118 -7.48 0.30 13.96
CA GLY A 118 -8.24 1.51 14.25
C GLY A 118 -7.68 2.75 13.57
N ASP A 119 -8.30 3.89 13.82
CA ASP A 119 -7.80 5.18 13.33
C ASP A 119 -6.48 5.53 13.99
N ILE A 120 -5.54 6.03 13.19
CA ILE A 120 -4.29 6.62 13.68
C ILE A 120 -4.48 8.13 13.67
N ALA A 121 -4.30 8.77 14.82
CA ALA A 121 -4.39 10.23 14.92
C ALA A 121 -3.40 10.86 13.92
N PRO A 122 -3.86 11.80 13.06
CA PRO A 122 -2.99 12.44 12.09
C PRO A 122 -1.80 13.12 12.78
N HIS A 123 -0.60 12.72 12.40
CA HIS A 123 0.64 13.30 12.89
C HIS A 123 1.63 13.42 11.73
N PRO A 124 1.86 14.62 11.19
CA PRO A 124 2.75 14.79 10.05
C PRO A 124 4.14 14.22 10.33
N SER A 125 4.61 13.39 9.41
CA SER A 125 5.97 12.87 9.45
C SER A 125 6.98 13.94 9.05
N HIS A 126 8.26 13.70 9.34
CA HIS A 126 9.37 14.51 8.84
C HIS A 126 9.56 14.40 7.32
N CYS A 127 8.83 13.50 6.63
CA CYS A 127 8.91 13.32 5.19
C CYS A 127 8.14 14.41 4.41
N GLY A 128 7.22 15.13 5.05
CA GLY A 128 6.42 16.17 4.42
C GLY A 128 5.09 15.67 3.85
N THR A 129 4.68 16.21 2.70
CA THR A 129 3.40 15.86 2.07
C THR A 129 3.53 14.58 1.25
N PHE A 130 2.65 13.61 1.47
CA PHE A 130 2.63 12.39 0.67
C PHE A 130 2.16 12.70 -0.75
N VAL A 131 2.95 12.29 -1.75
CA VAL A 131 2.68 12.53 -3.17
C VAL A 131 2.01 11.30 -3.79
N GLY A 132 2.48 10.11 -3.44
CA GLY A 132 1.91 8.87 -3.95
C GLY A 132 2.81 7.66 -3.76
N PHE A 133 2.22 6.49 -3.98
CA PHE A 133 2.93 5.24 -4.06
C PHE A 133 3.38 5.01 -5.50
N ASP A 134 4.69 4.98 -5.70
CA ASP A 134 5.30 4.94 -7.01
C ASP A 134 5.69 3.51 -7.36
N LEU A 135 4.99 2.98 -8.37
CA LEU A 135 5.09 1.60 -8.80
C LEU A 135 6.00 1.49 -10.03
N PRO A 136 6.89 0.49 -10.07
CA PRO A 136 7.66 0.20 -11.28
C PRO A 136 6.73 -0.35 -12.36
N THR A 137 6.87 0.13 -13.60
CA THR A 137 6.15 -0.42 -14.76
C THR A 137 7.05 -0.48 -15.99
N SER A 138 6.89 -1.54 -16.79
CA SER A 138 7.47 -1.64 -18.13
C SER A 138 6.48 -1.24 -19.22
N ASP A 139 5.21 -1.03 -18.87
CA ASP A 139 4.13 -0.68 -19.81
C ASP A 139 3.20 0.35 -19.15
N PHE A 140 3.52 1.62 -19.38
CA PHE A 140 2.75 2.74 -18.86
C PHE A 140 1.30 2.74 -19.37
N ALA A 141 1.06 2.36 -20.63
CA ALA A 141 -0.27 2.36 -21.20
C ALA A 141 -1.15 1.29 -20.54
N ALA A 142 -0.60 0.09 -20.28
CA ALA A 142 -1.30 -0.94 -19.53
C ALA A 142 -1.60 -0.49 -18.10
N SER A 143 -0.63 0.12 -17.40
CA SER A 143 -0.83 0.67 -16.06
C SER A 143 -1.92 1.76 -16.04
N GLU A 144 -1.88 2.71 -16.98
CA GLU A 144 -2.90 3.76 -17.09
C GLU A 144 -4.29 3.19 -17.38
N ASN A 145 -4.40 2.18 -18.24
CA ASN A 145 -5.69 1.53 -18.52
C ASN A 145 -6.25 0.77 -17.31
N PHE A 146 -5.37 0.12 -16.54
CA PHE A 146 -5.76 -0.64 -15.35
C PHE A 146 -6.26 0.27 -14.22
N TRP A 147 -5.46 1.29 -13.89
CA TRP A 147 -5.71 2.21 -12.77
C TRP A 147 -6.64 3.36 -13.14
N GLY A 148 -6.71 3.71 -14.43
CA GLY A 148 -7.59 4.73 -14.95
C GLY A 148 -7.12 6.17 -14.79
N ALA A 149 -7.94 7.10 -15.28
CA ALA A 149 -7.71 8.54 -15.17
C ALA A 149 -7.64 9.04 -13.72
N ALA A 150 -8.22 8.31 -12.78
CA ALA A 150 -8.18 8.67 -11.36
C ALA A 150 -6.82 8.44 -10.70
N ARG A 151 -5.92 7.65 -11.32
CA ARG A 151 -4.58 7.27 -10.79
C ARG A 151 -4.59 7.02 -9.28
N SER A 152 -5.63 6.35 -8.78
CA SER A 152 -5.80 6.11 -7.35
C SER A 152 -6.41 4.76 -7.03
N ALA A 153 -5.94 4.17 -5.95
CA ALA A 153 -6.40 2.90 -5.40
C ALA A 153 -7.22 3.17 -4.14
N GLY A 154 -8.53 3.35 -4.28
CA GLY A 154 -9.40 3.62 -3.13
C GLY A 154 -9.06 4.89 -2.34
N GLY A 155 -8.44 5.87 -3.00
CA GLY A 155 -7.97 7.13 -2.39
C GLY A 155 -6.45 7.25 -2.26
N LEU A 156 -5.69 6.15 -2.38
CA LEU A 156 -4.23 6.20 -2.46
C LEU A 156 -3.79 6.73 -3.82
N PRO A 157 -3.03 7.84 -3.91
CA PRO A 157 -2.43 8.26 -5.18
C PRO A 157 -1.37 7.25 -5.65
N VAL A 158 -1.46 6.82 -6.90
CA VAL A 158 -0.50 5.91 -7.54
C VAL A 158 0.18 6.65 -8.68
N ILE A 159 1.51 6.57 -8.72
CA ILE A 159 2.33 7.07 -9.82
C ILE A 159 3.23 5.94 -10.33
N TRP A 160 3.89 6.17 -11.47
CA TRP A 160 4.73 5.16 -12.09
C TRP A 160 6.08 5.70 -12.49
N HIS A 161 7.05 4.80 -12.51
CA HIS A 161 8.36 5.00 -13.14
C HIS A 161 8.74 3.76 -13.94
N ASP A 162 9.72 3.93 -14.83
CA ASP A 162 10.20 2.86 -15.67
C ASP A 162 10.93 1.82 -14.83
N SER A 163 10.44 0.57 -14.86
CA SER A 163 11.03 -0.55 -14.13
C SER A 163 12.43 -0.92 -14.61
N ALA A 164 12.82 -0.52 -15.82
CA ALA A 164 14.18 -0.69 -16.32
C ALA A 164 15.19 0.23 -15.61
N ILE A 165 14.73 1.36 -15.05
CA ILE A 165 15.56 2.28 -14.25
C ILE A 165 15.68 1.76 -12.82
N ASP A 166 14.56 1.35 -12.24
CA ASP A 166 14.48 0.88 -10.87
C ASP A 166 13.30 -0.09 -10.74
N PRO A 167 13.51 -1.35 -10.34
CA PRO A 167 12.42 -2.32 -10.20
C PRO A 167 11.70 -2.21 -8.84
N SER A 168 12.02 -1.21 -8.01
CA SER A 168 11.54 -1.12 -6.62
C SER A 168 10.36 -0.16 -6.50
N CYS A 169 9.36 -0.54 -5.71
CA CYS A 169 8.32 0.40 -5.27
C CYS A 169 8.92 1.45 -4.31
N ARG A 170 8.36 2.66 -4.31
CA ARG A 170 8.78 3.73 -3.39
C ARG A 170 7.61 4.58 -2.92
N LEU A 171 7.67 5.01 -1.66
CA LEU A 171 6.78 6.03 -1.11
C LEU A 171 7.38 7.39 -1.44
N VAL A 172 6.65 8.23 -2.18
CA VAL A 172 7.15 9.54 -2.60
C VAL A 172 6.50 10.63 -1.77
N PHE A 173 7.34 11.52 -1.23
CA PHE A 173 6.93 12.68 -0.47
C PHE A 173 7.52 13.96 -1.09
N SER A 174 6.85 15.08 -0.83
CA SER A 174 7.33 16.42 -1.11
C SER A 174 7.66 17.10 0.22
N GLY A 175 8.91 17.52 0.38
CA GLY A 175 9.44 18.08 1.62
C GLY A 175 10.44 19.20 1.40
N ARG A 176 10.92 19.78 2.51
CA ARG A 176 11.85 20.92 2.48
C ARG A 176 13.27 20.55 2.07
N SER A 177 13.67 19.31 2.34
CA SER A 177 15.03 18.83 2.09
C SER A 177 14.96 17.46 1.42
N PRO A 178 15.56 17.29 0.23
CA PRO A 178 15.62 15.99 -0.42
C PRO A 178 16.31 14.97 0.46
N ALA A 179 15.72 13.79 0.54
CA ALA A 179 16.28 12.67 1.28
C ALA A 179 15.75 11.35 0.71
N THR A 180 16.52 10.28 0.87
CA THR A 180 16.03 8.92 0.68
C THR A 180 16.29 8.15 1.96
N HIS A 181 15.23 7.60 2.54
CA HIS A 181 15.31 6.72 3.69
C HIS A 181 14.99 5.30 3.24
N ILE A 182 15.71 4.32 3.79
CA ILE A 182 15.48 2.90 3.50
C ILE A 182 15.16 2.23 4.83
N ALA A 183 13.96 1.69 4.94
CA ALA A 183 13.50 0.98 6.11
C ALA A 183 14.20 -0.39 6.23
N PRO A 184 14.23 -1.02 7.43
CA PRO A 184 14.85 -2.33 7.62
C PRO A 184 14.32 -3.42 6.69
N GLU A 185 13.05 -3.32 6.29
CA GLU A 185 12.40 -4.24 5.35
C GLU A 185 12.60 -3.88 3.87
N GLY A 186 13.41 -2.85 3.59
CA GLY A 186 13.80 -2.42 2.24
C GLY A 186 12.90 -1.37 1.60
N THR A 187 11.81 -0.97 2.26
CA THR A 187 10.92 0.09 1.77
C THR A 187 11.66 1.40 1.61
N ARG A 188 11.54 2.02 0.43
CA ARG A 188 12.17 3.30 0.12
C ARG A 188 11.19 4.44 0.29
N LEU A 189 11.55 5.43 1.11
CA LEU A 189 10.85 6.70 1.26
C LEU A 189 11.70 7.78 0.59
N VAL A 190 11.18 8.38 -0.48
CA VAL A 190 11.88 9.39 -1.28
C VAL A 190 11.22 10.74 -1.06
N VAL A 191 11.92 11.64 -0.38
CA VAL A 191 11.53 13.03 -0.20
C VAL A 191 12.16 13.85 -1.32
N ARG A 192 11.32 14.53 -2.12
CA ARG A 192 11.74 15.46 -3.17
C ARG A 192 11.59 16.90 -2.69
N SER A 193 12.37 17.83 -3.25
CA SER A 193 12.18 19.26 -3.00
C SER A 193 10.81 19.70 -3.50
N GLY A 194 10.07 20.46 -2.68
CA GLY A 194 8.73 20.94 -3.02
C GLY A 194 8.62 21.95 -4.17
N ASP A 195 9.73 22.33 -4.80
CA ASP A 195 9.80 23.37 -5.84
C ASP A 195 9.98 22.85 -7.28
N ASP A 196 10.01 21.54 -7.53
CA ASP A 196 9.97 21.04 -8.92
C ASP A 196 8.51 20.98 -9.44
N ARG A 197 7.95 22.17 -9.69
CA ARG A 197 6.95 22.33 -10.76
C ARG A 197 7.69 22.69 -12.03
N SER A 198 8.07 21.67 -12.80
CA SER A 198 8.39 21.81 -14.23
C SER A 198 7.42 20.97 -15.04
#